data_AF-A0A1N6KNZ4-F1
#
_entry.id   AF-A0A1N6KNZ4-F1
#
_cell.length_a   1.000
_cell.length_b   1.000
_cell.length_c   1.000
_cell.angle_alpha   90.00
_cell.angle_beta   90.00
_cell.angle_gamma   90.00
#
_symmetry.space_group_name_H-M   'P 1'
#
loop_
_entity.id
_entity.type
_entity.pdbx_description
1 polymer ?
#
loop_
_entity_poly.entity_id
_entity_poly.type
_entity_poly.pdbx_seq_one_letter_code
_entity_poly.pdbx_strand_id
1 'polypeptide(L)'
;MIAFHGNQEIKQMYLSRVAAHEAADEIAQGYYWENGKGCAVGCTIHGSQHALYETELGIPEDLAYLQDGIFEGLPNAKAKLFPREFLDAIPVGADLSLVVNQFLVWLLVDPLHGVIQFAGKDSEREAIDAVAKLHLRVISGDPPEKSEWAAAGAAAGAAARAAAWAAARAAARAAAGAAAWAAAWAAAWDAARAAAWAAAWDAAWDAAGDAARAAAWDAQKDKLLALLRAAPVTVHAGDK
;
A
#
# COMPACT_ATOMS: atom_id res chain seq x y z
N MET A 1 2.87 7.52 -19.55
CA MET A 1 3.91 6.55 -19.96
C MET A 1 3.18 5.34 -20.55
N ILE A 2 3.62 4.85 -21.70
CA ILE A 2 2.89 3.82 -22.46
C ILE A 2 3.39 2.42 -22.09
N ALA A 3 2.50 1.61 -21.53
CA ALA A 3 2.79 0.27 -21.04
C ALA A 3 3.36 -0.65 -22.12
N PHE A 4 4.43 -1.36 -21.74
CA PHE A 4 5.21 -2.28 -22.58
C PHE A 4 5.74 -1.64 -23.85
N HIS A 5 5.89 -0.30 -23.86
CA HIS A 5 6.20 0.49 -25.05
C HIS A 5 5.24 0.22 -26.23
N GLY A 6 4.00 -0.19 -25.93
CA GLY A 6 3.02 -0.63 -26.93
C GLY A 6 3.33 -1.97 -27.59
N ASN A 7 4.33 -2.72 -27.12
CA ASN A 7 4.78 -3.97 -27.72
C ASN A 7 4.35 -5.20 -26.92
N GLN A 8 3.57 -6.07 -27.56
CA GLN A 8 3.10 -7.33 -26.97
C GLN A 8 4.23 -8.31 -26.65
N GLU A 9 5.33 -8.32 -27.42
CA GLU A 9 6.48 -9.20 -27.17
C GLU A 9 7.20 -8.82 -25.87
N ILE A 10 7.30 -7.52 -25.57
CA ILE A 10 7.87 -7.04 -24.29
C ILE A 10 7.02 -7.55 -23.13
N LYS A 11 5.68 -7.40 -23.21
CA LYS A 11 4.78 -7.95 -22.18
C LYS A 11 4.99 -9.46 -22.00
N GLN A 12 5.04 -10.21 -23.10
CA GLN A 12 5.18 -11.67 -23.02
C GLN A 12 6.54 -12.12 -22.49
N MET A 13 7.61 -11.39 -22.79
CA MET A 13 8.93 -11.67 -22.25
C MET A 13 8.92 -11.60 -20.72
N TYR A 14 8.41 -10.50 -20.14
CA TYR A 14 8.39 -10.32 -18.68
C TYR A 14 7.38 -11.24 -18.00
N LEU A 15 6.21 -11.49 -18.59
CA LEU A 15 5.27 -12.49 -18.08
C LEU A 15 5.89 -13.88 -18.03
N SER A 16 6.58 -14.30 -19.10
CA SER A 16 7.23 -15.61 -19.15
C SER A 16 8.34 -15.73 -18.12
N ARG A 17 9.13 -14.66 -17.94
CA ARG A 17 10.20 -14.61 -16.94
C ARG A 17 9.65 -14.75 -15.52
N VAL A 18 8.65 -13.94 -15.17
CA VAL A 18 8.05 -14.00 -13.82
C VAL A 18 7.37 -15.34 -13.58
N ALA A 19 6.70 -15.91 -14.59
CA ALA A 19 6.10 -17.25 -14.48
C ALA A 19 7.16 -18.35 -14.25
N ALA A 20 8.36 -18.21 -14.82
CA ALA A 20 9.46 -19.13 -14.55
C ALA A 20 9.94 -19.05 -13.09
N HIS A 21 10.08 -17.83 -12.53
CA HIS A 21 10.42 -17.65 -11.12
C HIS A 21 9.33 -18.15 -10.17
N GLU A 22 8.06 -17.94 -10.52
CA GLU A 22 6.91 -18.48 -9.79
C GLU A 22 6.99 -20.02 -9.75
N ALA A 23 7.21 -20.66 -10.90
CA ALA A 23 7.32 -22.12 -11.00
C ALA A 23 8.55 -22.70 -10.28
N ALA A 24 9.63 -21.92 -10.18
CA ALA A 24 10.87 -22.29 -9.49
C ALA A 24 10.87 -21.99 -7.98
N ASP A 25 9.79 -21.41 -7.43
CA ASP A 25 9.72 -20.93 -6.04
C ASP A 25 10.83 -19.92 -5.70
N GLU A 26 11.14 -19.03 -6.65
CA GLU A 26 12.19 -18.03 -6.56
C GLU A 26 11.67 -16.65 -6.10
N ILE A 27 10.36 -16.45 -6.07
CA ILE A 27 9.74 -15.20 -5.59
C ILE A 27 9.68 -15.21 -4.06
N ALA A 28 10.36 -14.23 -3.43
CA ALA A 28 10.50 -14.13 -1.99
C ALA A 28 10.46 -12.68 -1.50
N GLN A 29 9.98 -12.48 -0.27
CA GLN A 29 9.90 -11.18 0.41
C GLN A 29 11.19 -10.87 1.18
N GLY A 30 11.45 -9.58 1.40
CA GLY A 30 12.50 -9.07 2.27
C GLY A 30 13.86 -8.79 1.63
N TYR A 31 14.04 -9.09 0.34
CA TYR A 31 15.23 -8.75 -0.43
C TYR A 31 14.95 -8.66 -1.93
N TYR A 32 15.75 -7.86 -2.65
CA TYR A 32 15.54 -7.61 -4.08
C TYR A 32 15.97 -8.78 -4.96
N TRP A 33 17.24 -9.20 -4.89
CA TRP A 33 17.76 -10.26 -5.75
C TRP A 33 19.01 -10.89 -5.15
N GLU A 34 18.90 -12.15 -4.71
CA GLU A 34 20.00 -12.92 -4.13
C GLU A 34 19.89 -14.39 -4.53
N ASN A 35 21.00 -14.97 -5.04
CA ASN A 35 21.10 -16.41 -5.37
C ASN A 35 19.99 -16.95 -6.29
N GLY A 36 19.52 -16.14 -7.24
CA GLY A 36 18.45 -16.52 -8.19
C GLY A 36 17.02 -16.34 -7.65
N LYS A 37 16.88 -15.83 -6.42
CA LYS A 37 15.60 -15.48 -5.80
C LYS A 37 15.46 -13.97 -5.64
N GLY A 38 14.24 -13.47 -5.59
CA GLY A 38 14.02 -12.04 -5.38
C GLY A 38 12.58 -11.63 -5.17
N CYS A 39 12.40 -10.34 -4.87
CA CYS A 39 11.09 -9.73 -4.76
C CYS A 39 10.39 -9.61 -6.13
N ALA A 40 9.20 -9.01 -6.14
CA ALA A 40 8.46 -8.73 -7.36
C ALA A 40 9.30 -8.04 -8.44
N VAL A 41 10.06 -7.02 -8.05
CA VAL A 41 10.94 -6.26 -8.95
C VAL A 41 12.12 -7.12 -9.38
N GLY A 42 12.79 -7.79 -8.44
CA GLY A 42 13.90 -8.69 -8.70
C GLY A 42 13.59 -9.78 -9.72
N CYS A 43 12.49 -10.51 -9.54
CA CYS A 43 12.06 -11.55 -10.46
C CYS A 43 11.57 -11.00 -11.82
N THR A 44 11.26 -9.70 -11.91
CA THR A 44 10.87 -9.08 -13.18
C THR A 44 12.10 -8.61 -13.97
N ILE A 45 13.00 -7.85 -13.36
CA ILE A 45 14.14 -7.22 -14.06
C ILE A 45 15.51 -7.84 -13.76
N HIS A 46 15.57 -8.88 -12.92
CA HIS A 46 16.82 -9.49 -12.42
C HIS A 46 17.77 -8.47 -11.77
N GLY A 47 17.20 -7.58 -10.96
CA GLY A 47 17.95 -6.52 -10.28
C GLY A 47 17.09 -5.74 -9.28
N SER A 48 17.67 -4.70 -8.70
CA SER A 48 17.02 -3.88 -7.66
C SER A 48 16.68 -2.45 -8.11
N GLN A 49 16.86 -2.14 -9.39
CA GLN A 49 16.71 -0.78 -9.92
C GLN A 49 15.30 -0.56 -10.45
N HIS A 50 14.40 -0.02 -9.61
CA HIS A 50 13.01 0.27 -9.97
C HIS A 50 12.88 1.13 -11.23
N ALA A 51 13.76 2.12 -11.42
CA ALA A 51 13.83 2.94 -12.63
C ALA A 51 13.92 2.14 -13.95
N LEU A 52 14.41 0.89 -13.92
CA LEU A 52 14.45 0.05 -15.11
C LEU A 52 13.06 -0.32 -15.63
N TYR A 53 12.01 -0.29 -14.81
CA TYR A 53 10.63 -0.49 -15.27
C TYR A 53 10.22 0.51 -16.35
N GLU A 54 10.69 1.75 -16.25
CA GLU A 54 10.38 2.79 -17.24
C GLU A 54 11.05 2.48 -18.58
N THR A 55 12.34 2.15 -18.54
CA THR A 55 13.14 1.91 -19.74
C THR A 55 12.84 0.56 -20.39
N GLU A 56 12.63 -0.48 -19.58
CA GLU A 56 12.47 -1.86 -20.06
C GLU A 56 11.00 -2.22 -20.34
N LEU A 57 10.08 -1.78 -19.49
CA LEU A 57 8.67 -2.16 -19.54
C LEU A 57 7.74 -1.00 -19.91
N GLY A 58 8.20 0.25 -19.97
CA GLY A 58 7.29 1.40 -20.15
C GLY A 58 6.28 1.52 -19.00
N ILE A 59 6.65 1.08 -17.79
CA ILE A 59 5.84 1.19 -16.57
C ILE A 59 6.49 2.25 -15.67
N PRO A 60 5.77 3.27 -15.20
CA PRO A 60 6.29 4.29 -14.29
C PRO A 60 7.03 3.71 -13.08
N GLU A 61 8.17 4.30 -12.71
CA GLU A 61 8.95 3.86 -11.55
C GLU A 61 8.11 3.85 -10.26
N ASP A 62 7.24 4.85 -10.09
CA ASP A 62 6.32 4.94 -8.95
C ASP A 62 5.40 3.71 -8.82
N LEU A 63 5.01 3.08 -9.95
CA LEU A 63 4.22 1.85 -9.92
C LEU A 63 5.05 0.63 -9.51
N ALA A 64 6.34 0.61 -9.83
CA ALA A 64 7.25 -0.44 -9.36
C ALA A 64 7.42 -0.36 -7.83
N TYR A 65 7.61 0.84 -7.27
CA TYR A 65 7.65 1.02 -5.82
C TYR A 65 6.32 0.67 -5.15
N LEU A 66 5.19 1.04 -5.75
CA LEU A 66 3.87 0.69 -5.22
C LEU A 66 3.63 -0.81 -5.25
N GLN A 67 4.02 -1.50 -6.33
CA GLN A 67 3.98 -2.95 -6.43
C GLN A 67 4.81 -3.59 -5.33
N ASP A 68 6.04 -3.15 -5.11
CA ASP A 68 6.94 -3.73 -4.11
C ASP A 68 6.40 -3.53 -2.69
N GLY A 69 5.89 -2.33 -2.37
CA GLY A 69 5.25 -2.05 -1.08
C GLY A 69 4.03 -2.95 -0.79
N ILE A 70 3.16 -3.18 -1.78
CA ILE A 70 2.03 -4.11 -1.64
C ILE A 70 2.53 -5.55 -1.53
N PHE A 71 3.53 -5.94 -2.35
CA PHE A 71 4.12 -7.27 -2.35
C PHE A 71 4.67 -7.63 -0.96
N GLU A 72 5.42 -6.75 -0.32
CA GLU A 72 5.98 -6.96 1.01
C GLU A 72 4.91 -7.03 2.11
N GLY A 73 3.76 -6.38 1.90
CA GLY A 73 2.63 -6.41 2.82
C GLY A 73 1.72 -7.64 2.70
N LEU A 74 1.67 -8.27 1.52
CA LEU A 74 0.77 -9.39 1.25
C LEU A 74 1.15 -10.65 2.05
N PRO A 75 0.16 -11.49 2.42
CA PRO A 75 0.44 -12.85 2.88
C PRO A 75 1.30 -13.60 1.86
N ASN A 76 2.32 -14.33 2.32
CA ASN A 76 3.35 -14.90 1.45
C ASN A 76 2.81 -15.71 0.25
N ALA A 77 1.77 -16.53 0.47
CA ALA A 77 1.13 -17.30 -0.59
C ALA A 77 0.53 -16.42 -1.71
N LYS A 78 0.03 -15.22 -1.37
CA LYS A 78 -0.50 -14.25 -2.33
C LYS A 78 0.62 -13.41 -2.94
N ALA A 79 1.62 -13.05 -2.14
CA ALA A 79 2.79 -12.30 -2.60
C ALA A 79 3.47 -13.04 -3.77
N LYS A 80 3.64 -14.37 -3.69
CA LYS A 80 4.23 -15.18 -4.77
C LYS A 80 3.50 -15.11 -6.12
N LEU A 81 2.20 -14.84 -6.12
CA LEU A 81 1.38 -14.74 -7.35
C LEU A 81 1.34 -13.31 -7.89
N PHE A 82 1.51 -12.33 -7.01
CA PHE A 82 1.24 -10.93 -7.30
C PHE A 82 2.08 -10.33 -8.44
N PRO A 83 3.39 -10.63 -8.60
CA PRO A 83 4.17 -10.09 -9.72
C PRO A 83 3.58 -10.44 -11.09
N ARG A 84 3.09 -11.67 -11.26
CA ARG A 84 2.42 -12.09 -12.50
C ARG A 84 1.07 -11.42 -12.64
N GLU A 85 0.26 -11.37 -11.58
CA GLU A 85 -1.04 -10.68 -11.59
C GLU A 85 -0.90 -9.21 -11.99
N PHE A 86 0.13 -8.54 -11.48
CA PHE A 86 0.45 -7.13 -11.77
C PHE A 86 0.75 -6.91 -13.26
N LEU A 87 1.69 -7.69 -13.84
CA LEU A 87 2.03 -7.57 -15.25
C LEU A 87 0.87 -7.96 -16.17
N ASP A 88 0.11 -8.99 -15.81
CA ASP A 88 -1.02 -9.48 -16.59
C ASP A 88 -2.14 -8.43 -16.65
N ALA A 89 -2.42 -7.77 -15.53
CA ALA A 89 -3.45 -6.75 -15.39
C ALA A 89 -3.25 -5.51 -16.29
N ILE A 90 -2.03 -5.24 -16.74
CA ILE A 90 -1.70 -4.04 -17.52
C ILE A 90 -1.95 -4.30 -19.01
N PRO A 91 -2.90 -3.60 -19.67
CA PRO A 91 -3.04 -3.71 -21.13
C PRO A 91 -1.79 -3.17 -21.85
N VAL A 92 -1.40 -3.81 -22.96
CA VAL A 92 -0.34 -3.27 -23.82
C VAL A 92 -0.80 -1.94 -24.40
N GLY A 93 0.05 -0.92 -24.35
CA GLY A 93 -0.29 0.41 -24.86
C GLY A 93 -1.15 1.27 -23.90
N ALA A 94 -1.41 0.81 -22.67
CA ALA A 94 -2.10 1.62 -21.66
C ALA A 94 -1.27 2.82 -21.22
N ASP A 95 -1.89 3.99 -21.06
CA ASP A 95 -1.25 5.12 -20.38
C ASP A 95 -1.41 4.98 -18.86
N LEU A 96 -0.27 4.73 -18.21
CA LEU A 96 -0.20 4.48 -16.77
C LEU A 96 0.07 5.75 -15.95
N SER A 97 0.19 6.92 -16.61
CA SER A 97 0.62 8.19 -16.00
C SER A 97 -0.20 8.64 -14.78
N LEU A 98 -1.49 8.28 -14.73
CA LEU A 98 -2.41 8.71 -13.67
C LEU A 98 -2.77 7.61 -12.68
N VAL A 99 -2.28 6.38 -12.84
CA VAL A 99 -2.71 5.24 -12.01
C VAL A 99 -2.34 5.46 -10.53
N VAL A 100 -1.12 5.92 -10.25
CA VAL A 100 -0.67 6.20 -8.87
C VAL A 100 -1.53 7.27 -8.23
N ASN A 101 -1.83 8.35 -8.94
CA ASN A 101 -2.72 9.41 -8.42
C ASN A 101 -4.11 8.87 -8.09
N GLN A 102 -4.70 8.05 -8.97
CA GLN A 102 -6.00 7.43 -8.75
C GLN A 102 -5.98 6.48 -7.55
N PHE A 103 -4.90 5.71 -7.40
CA PHE A 103 -4.69 4.81 -6.27
C PHE A 103 -4.58 5.60 -4.96
N LEU A 104 -3.79 6.68 -4.94
CA LEU A 104 -3.61 7.52 -3.75
C LEU A 104 -4.90 8.21 -3.34
N VAL A 105 -5.71 8.71 -4.27
CA VAL A 105 -7.04 9.26 -3.94
C VAL A 105 -7.88 8.20 -3.23
N TRP A 106 -7.97 6.98 -3.77
CA TRP A 106 -8.70 5.90 -3.13
C TRP A 106 -8.13 5.55 -1.75
N LEU A 107 -6.82 5.36 -1.64
CA LEU A 107 -6.14 5.05 -0.38
C LEU A 107 -6.34 6.15 0.68
N LEU A 108 -6.51 7.40 0.25
CA LEU A 108 -6.73 8.52 1.16
C LEU A 108 -8.18 8.57 1.64
N VAL A 109 -9.14 8.62 0.73
CA VAL A 109 -10.52 9.04 1.04
C VAL A 109 -11.59 7.98 0.86
N ASP A 110 -11.25 6.76 0.44
CA ASP A 110 -12.24 5.68 0.40
C ASP A 110 -12.78 5.40 1.82
N PRO A 111 -14.11 5.36 2.03
CA PRO A 111 -14.69 5.26 3.37
C PRO A 111 -14.47 3.89 4.03
N LEU A 112 -14.15 2.85 3.25
CA LEU A 112 -13.98 1.49 3.74
C LEU A 112 -12.52 1.06 3.82
N HIS A 113 -11.70 1.51 2.88
CA HIS A 113 -10.32 1.07 2.73
C HIS A 113 -9.31 2.21 2.85
N GLY A 114 -9.77 3.45 2.78
CA GLY A 114 -8.92 4.63 2.86
C GLY A 114 -8.51 4.95 4.29
N VAL A 115 -7.42 5.69 4.43
CA VAL A 115 -6.90 6.10 5.75
C VAL A 115 -7.82 7.08 6.48
N ILE A 116 -8.74 7.73 5.76
CA ILE A 116 -9.74 8.64 6.34
C ILE A 116 -10.59 7.98 7.44
N GLN A 117 -10.82 6.65 7.35
CA GLN A 117 -11.58 5.92 8.37
C GLN A 117 -10.89 5.90 9.74
N PHE A 118 -9.58 6.10 9.79
CA PHE A 118 -8.78 6.13 11.02
C PHE A 118 -8.64 7.54 11.59
N ALA A 119 -9.09 8.57 10.87
CA ALA A 119 -9.07 9.93 11.35
C ALA A 119 -10.10 10.09 12.49
N GLY A 120 -9.62 10.39 13.70
CA GLY A 120 -10.43 10.59 14.88
C GLY A 120 -10.99 12.01 14.99
N LYS A 121 -10.34 12.99 14.32
CA LYS A 121 -10.69 14.41 14.39
C LYS A 121 -10.90 15.03 13.01
N ASP A 122 -11.66 16.11 12.97
CA ASP A 122 -11.92 16.84 11.72
C ASP A 122 -10.63 17.42 11.12
N SER A 123 -9.71 17.91 11.95
CA SER A 123 -8.40 18.38 11.48
C SER A 123 -7.56 17.30 10.79
N GLU A 124 -7.74 16.03 11.18
CA GLU A 124 -7.06 14.89 10.55
C GLU A 124 -7.73 14.56 9.21
N ARG A 125 -9.06 14.57 9.15
CA ARG A 125 -9.84 14.38 7.92
C ARG A 125 -9.56 15.48 6.90
N GLU A 126 -9.55 16.73 7.33
CA GLU A 126 -9.23 17.89 6.50
C GLU A 126 -7.85 17.78 5.87
N ALA A 127 -6.85 17.31 6.63
CA ALA A 127 -5.50 17.11 6.11
C ALA A 127 -5.45 15.99 5.06
N ILE A 128 -6.15 14.88 5.29
CA ILE A 128 -6.25 13.77 4.33
C ILE A 128 -6.96 14.24 3.05
N ASP A 129 -8.10 14.91 3.19
CA ASP A 129 -8.87 15.48 2.08
C ASP A 129 -8.05 16.50 1.28
N ALA A 130 -7.26 17.33 1.94
CA ALA A 130 -6.42 18.31 1.27
C ALA A 130 -5.41 17.63 0.32
N VAL A 131 -4.73 16.58 0.78
CA VAL A 131 -3.78 15.82 -0.07
C VAL A 131 -4.52 15.09 -1.20
N ALA A 132 -5.69 14.49 -0.92
CA ALA A 132 -6.48 13.81 -1.94
C ALA A 132 -6.95 14.77 -3.05
N LYS A 133 -7.35 16.00 -2.69
CA LYS A 133 -7.72 17.05 -3.64
C LYS A 133 -6.56 17.46 -4.56
N LEU A 134 -5.33 17.45 -4.06
CA LEU A 134 -4.15 17.72 -4.90
C LEU A 134 -3.94 16.62 -5.95
N HIS A 135 -4.10 15.34 -5.59
CA HIS A 135 -4.05 14.25 -6.57
C HIS A 135 -5.22 14.30 -7.56
N LEU A 136 -6.43 14.65 -7.13
CA LEU A 136 -7.59 14.85 -8.02
C LEU A 136 -7.33 15.95 -9.06
N ARG A 137 -6.65 17.02 -8.66
CA ARG A 137 -6.23 18.11 -9.54
C ARG A 137 -5.23 17.63 -10.61
N VAL A 138 -4.25 16.80 -10.23
CA VAL A 138 -3.34 16.13 -11.19
C VAL A 138 -4.14 15.28 -12.19
N ILE A 139 -5.08 14.45 -11.71
CA ILE A 139 -5.92 13.60 -12.56
C ILE A 139 -6.76 14.43 -13.54
N SER A 140 -7.22 15.60 -13.11
CA SER A 140 -8.08 16.49 -13.90
C SER A 140 -7.31 17.38 -14.88
N GLY A 141 -5.97 17.27 -14.94
CA GLY A 141 -5.14 18.08 -15.84
C GLY A 141 -4.82 19.49 -15.34
N ASP A 142 -5.02 19.77 -14.05
CA ASP A 142 -4.67 21.04 -13.38
C ASP A 142 -3.64 20.76 -12.28
N PRO A 143 -2.39 20.41 -12.62
CA PRO A 143 -1.41 19.97 -11.63
C PRO A 143 -1.12 21.08 -10.61
N PRO A 144 -1.21 20.81 -9.30
CA PRO A 144 -0.91 21.79 -8.27
C PRO A 144 0.55 22.24 -8.28
N GLU A 145 0.80 23.46 -7.80
CA GLU A 145 2.16 23.95 -7.62
C GLU A 145 2.89 23.21 -6.48
N LYS A 146 4.22 23.20 -6.54
CA LYS A 146 5.06 22.62 -5.47
C LYS A 146 4.79 23.24 -4.09
N SER A 147 4.43 24.53 -4.06
CA SER A 147 4.06 25.27 -2.85
C SER A 147 2.80 24.69 -2.19
N GLU A 148 1.82 24.27 -2.97
CA GLU A 148 0.56 23.67 -2.50
C GLU A 148 0.81 22.29 -1.89
N TRP A 149 1.64 21.46 -2.54
CA TRP A 149 2.09 20.18 -1.98
C TRP A 149 2.84 20.37 -0.66
N ALA A 150 3.75 21.34 -0.59
CA ALA A 150 4.49 21.63 0.64
C ALA A 150 3.56 22.10 1.77
N ALA A 151 2.56 22.94 1.46
CA ALA A 151 1.58 23.41 2.42
C ALA A 151 0.70 22.26 2.95
N ALA A 152 0.18 21.41 2.07
CA ALA A 152 -0.61 20.25 2.47
C ALA A 152 0.21 19.25 3.30
N GLY A 153 1.47 19.00 2.92
CA GLY A 153 2.39 18.15 3.67
C GLY A 153 2.70 18.71 5.07
N ALA A 154 2.90 20.03 5.19
CA ALA A 154 3.10 20.68 6.48
C ALA A 154 1.87 20.57 7.39
N ALA A 155 0.67 20.75 6.84
CA ALA A 155 -0.59 20.60 7.55
C ALA A 155 -0.81 19.16 8.03
N ALA A 156 -0.60 18.17 7.16
CA ALA A 156 -0.68 16.75 7.51
C ALA A 156 0.33 16.37 8.60
N GLY A 157 1.58 16.85 8.50
CA GLY A 157 2.59 16.64 9.53
C GLY A 157 2.23 17.28 10.87
N ALA A 158 1.60 18.46 10.86
CA ALA A 158 1.10 19.09 12.09
C ALA A 158 -0.06 18.31 12.72
N ALA A 159 -1.01 17.84 11.92
CA ALA A 159 -2.12 17.00 12.37
C ALA A 159 -1.62 15.69 12.98
N ALA A 160 -0.70 14.99 12.30
CA ALA A 160 -0.09 13.75 12.79
C ALA A 160 0.64 13.95 14.13
N ARG A 161 1.42 15.05 14.28
CA ARG A 161 2.06 15.39 15.56
C ARG A 161 1.02 15.64 16.66
N ALA A 162 -0.03 16.39 16.37
CA ALA A 162 -1.09 16.66 17.34
C ALA A 162 -1.82 15.38 17.77
N ALA A 163 -2.08 14.46 16.83
CA ALA A 163 -2.64 13.15 17.10
C ALA A 163 -1.72 12.32 18.01
N ALA A 164 -0.43 12.24 17.70
CA ALA A 164 0.56 11.52 18.49
C ALA A 164 0.65 12.05 19.94
N TRP A 165 0.69 13.38 20.11
CA TRP A 165 0.67 14.00 21.45
C TRP A 165 -0.63 13.70 22.21
N ALA A 166 -1.77 13.68 21.52
CA ALA A 166 -3.06 13.34 22.13
C ALA A 166 -3.10 11.87 22.57
N ALA A 167 -2.62 10.95 21.74
CA ALA A 167 -2.52 9.53 22.04
C ALA A 167 -1.60 9.26 23.23
N ALA A 168 -0.41 9.88 23.27
CA ALA A 168 0.51 9.78 24.40
C ALA A 168 -0.13 10.27 25.72
N ARG A 169 -0.88 11.38 25.69
CA ARG A 169 -1.61 11.88 26.86
C ARG A 169 -2.73 10.94 27.29
N ALA A 170 -3.45 10.34 26.34
CA ALA A 170 -4.49 9.36 26.63
C ALA A 170 -3.92 8.09 27.28
N ALA A 171 -2.82 7.55 26.73
CA ALA A 171 -2.11 6.40 27.29
C ALA A 171 -1.59 6.67 28.70
N ALA A 172 -1.01 7.85 28.95
CA ALA A 172 -0.56 8.24 30.29
C ALA A 172 -1.71 8.29 31.31
N ARG A 173 -2.88 8.81 30.91
CA ARG A 173 -4.08 8.82 31.76
C ARG A 173 -4.63 7.41 32.01
N ALA A 174 -4.65 6.56 30.98
CA ALA A 174 -5.09 5.17 31.10
C ALA A 174 -4.18 4.38 32.05
N ALA A 175 -2.86 4.54 31.95
CA ALA A 175 -1.89 3.91 32.84
C ALA A 175 -2.07 4.38 34.30
N ALA A 176 -2.28 5.68 34.52
CA ALA A 176 -2.58 6.19 35.86
C ALA A 176 -3.89 5.62 36.43
N GLY A 177 -4.92 5.49 35.59
CA GLY A 177 -6.18 4.85 35.96
C GLY A 177 -6.02 3.37 36.28
N ALA A 178 -5.28 2.62 35.46
CA ALA A 178 -4.99 1.20 35.68
C ALA A 178 -4.19 0.97 36.97
N ALA A 179 -3.22 1.83 37.29
CA ALA A 179 -2.48 1.76 38.55
C ALA A 179 -3.39 1.99 39.76
N ALA A 180 -4.30 2.98 39.68
CA ALA A 180 -5.29 3.22 40.71
C ALA A 180 -6.27 2.06 40.87
N TRP A 181 -6.71 1.47 39.76
CA TRP A 181 -7.60 0.30 39.75
C TRP A 181 -6.89 -0.93 40.31
N ALA A 182 -5.64 -1.21 39.91
CA ALA A 182 -4.84 -2.31 40.42
C ALA A 182 -4.56 -2.19 41.93
N ALA A 183 -4.32 -0.97 42.43
CA ALA A 183 -4.21 -0.71 43.86
C ALA A 183 -5.53 -1.00 44.61
N ALA A 184 -6.67 -0.63 44.02
CA ALA A 184 -7.99 -0.94 44.57
C ALA A 184 -8.34 -2.43 44.47
N TRP A 185 -7.91 -3.11 43.41
CA TRP A 185 -8.21 -4.51 43.13
C TRP A 185 -7.32 -5.45 43.93
N ALA A 186 -6.04 -5.14 44.15
CA ALA A 186 -5.14 -5.86 45.05
C ALA A 186 -5.66 -5.91 46.51
N ALA A 187 -6.52 -4.96 46.88
CA ALA A 187 -7.22 -4.99 48.16
C ALA A 187 -8.43 -5.96 48.19
N ALA A 188 -8.78 -6.63 47.08
CA ALA A 188 -10.04 -7.37 46.91
C ALA A 188 -9.90 -8.80 46.33
N TRP A 189 -8.69 -9.37 46.20
CA TRP A 189 -8.51 -10.63 45.44
C TRP A 189 -9.10 -11.90 46.07
N ASP A 190 -9.74 -12.71 45.23
CA ASP A 190 -9.24 -14.06 44.91
C ASP A 190 -9.51 -14.35 43.42
N ALA A 191 -8.52 -14.58 42.55
CA ALA A 191 -7.55 -15.68 42.40
C ALA A 191 -8.05 -16.83 41.49
N ALA A 192 -7.84 -16.66 40.17
CA ALA A 192 -7.52 -17.70 39.16
C ALA A 192 -7.91 -17.30 37.72
N ARG A 193 -8.76 -16.28 37.50
CA ARG A 193 -9.34 -16.03 36.17
C ARG A 193 -8.77 -14.86 35.35
N ALA A 194 -7.77 -14.12 35.85
CA ALA A 194 -7.28 -12.92 35.19
C ALA A 194 -6.19 -13.19 34.12
N ALA A 195 -5.22 -14.08 34.39
CA ALA A 195 -4.08 -14.29 33.50
C ALA A 195 -4.43 -15.08 32.22
N ALA A 196 -5.28 -16.10 32.32
CA ALA A 196 -5.69 -16.89 31.16
C ALA A 196 -6.64 -16.12 30.22
N TRP A 197 -7.46 -15.21 30.76
CA TRP A 197 -8.33 -14.36 29.95
C TRP A 197 -7.54 -13.27 29.23
N ALA A 198 -6.55 -12.65 29.90
CA ALA A 198 -5.65 -11.68 29.28
C ALA A 198 -4.85 -12.28 28.11
N ALA A 199 -4.19 -13.43 28.32
CA ALA A 199 -3.40 -14.07 27.25
C ALA A 199 -4.26 -14.53 26.06
N ALA A 200 -5.48 -15.03 26.31
CA ALA A 200 -6.40 -15.41 25.24
C ALA A 200 -6.97 -14.19 24.50
N TRP A 201 -7.19 -13.08 25.20
CA TRP A 201 -7.67 -11.83 24.61
C TRP A 201 -6.57 -11.15 23.78
N ASP A 202 -5.34 -11.09 24.29
CA ASP A 202 -4.17 -10.56 23.57
C ASP A 202 -3.92 -11.35 22.27
N ALA A 203 -3.91 -12.69 22.35
CA ALA A 203 -3.74 -13.53 21.17
C ALA A 203 -4.87 -13.35 20.14
N ALA A 204 -6.12 -13.16 20.60
CA ALA A 204 -7.26 -12.90 19.72
C ALA A 204 -7.18 -11.52 19.06
N TRP A 205 -6.69 -10.51 19.79
CA TRP A 205 -6.46 -9.16 19.27
C TRP A 205 -5.32 -9.10 18.26
N ASP A 206 -4.22 -9.79 18.53
CA ASP A 206 -3.09 -9.91 17.60
C ASP A 206 -3.53 -10.62 16.31
N ALA A 207 -4.25 -11.74 16.43
CA ALA A 207 -4.78 -12.47 15.28
C ALA A 207 -5.81 -11.63 14.48
N ALA A 208 -6.67 -10.88 15.16
CA ALA A 208 -7.61 -9.97 14.51
C ALA A 208 -6.86 -8.81 13.82
N GLY A 209 -5.79 -8.30 14.42
CA GLY A 209 -4.92 -7.27 13.86
C GLY A 209 -4.16 -7.75 12.62
N ASP A 210 -3.63 -8.97 12.64
CA ASP A 210 -2.99 -9.62 11.49
C ASP A 210 -3.97 -9.85 10.35
N ALA A 211 -5.17 -10.35 10.66
CA ALA A 211 -6.23 -10.54 9.66
C ALA A 211 -6.70 -9.22 9.03
N ALA A 212 -6.87 -8.16 9.84
CA ALA A 212 -7.22 -6.83 9.35
C ALA A 212 -6.12 -6.24 8.47
N ARG A 213 -4.84 -6.42 8.84
CA ARG A 213 -3.70 -6.01 8.00
C ARG A 213 -3.65 -6.78 6.67
N ALA A 214 -3.84 -8.09 6.70
CA ALA A 214 -3.89 -8.91 5.48
C ALA A 214 -5.02 -8.46 4.55
N ALA A 215 -6.22 -8.22 5.09
CA ALA A 215 -7.37 -7.73 4.33
C ALA A 215 -7.14 -6.33 3.73
N ALA A 216 -6.44 -5.44 4.44
CA ALA A 216 -6.07 -4.13 3.92
C ALA A 216 -5.09 -4.24 2.73
N TRP A 217 -4.11 -5.13 2.81
CA TRP A 217 -3.18 -5.39 1.70
C TRP A 217 -3.87 -6.05 0.51
N ASP A 218 -4.82 -6.96 0.76
CA ASP A 218 -5.66 -7.53 -0.30
C ASP A 218 -6.49 -6.45 -1.01
N ALA A 219 -7.12 -5.55 -0.27
CA ALA A 219 -7.89 -4.44 -0.86
C ALA A 219 -7.01 -3.51 -1.71
N GLN A 220 -5.79 -3.21 -1.24
CA GLN A 220 -4.82 -2.42 -2.01
C GLN A 220 -4.39 -3.14 -3.29
N LYS A 221 -4.06 -4.44 -3.20
CA LYS A 221 -3.76 -5.28 -4.36
C LYS A 221 -4.87 -5.23 -5.39
N ASP A 222 -6.10 -5.51 -4.95
CA ASP A 222 -7.27 -5.59 -5.84
C ASP A 222 -7.59 -4.23 -6.47
N LYS A 223 -7.47 -3.13 -5.71
CA LYS A 223 -7.66 -1.79 -6.24
C LYS A 223 -6.61 -1.46 -7.30
N LEU A 224 -5.33 -1.73 -7.03
CA LEU A 224 -4.27 -1.46 -7.98
C LEU A 224 -4.50 -2.24 -9.28
N LEU A 225 -4.76 -3.55 -9.19
CA LEU A 225 -5.05 -4.37 -10.37
C LEU A 225 -6.28 -3.87 -11.14
N ALA A 226 -7.32 -3.39 -10.46
CA ALA A 226 -8.49 -2.80 -11.11
C ALA A 226 -8.14 -1.51 -11.86
N LEU A 227 -7.34 -0.62 -11.27
CA LEU A 227 -6.89 0.63 -11.92
C LEU A 227 -5.97 0.36 -13.11
N LEU A 228 -5.07 -0.62 -13.01
CA LEU A 228 -4.19 -1.03 -14.11
C LEU A 228 -5.00 -1.56 -15.30
N ARG A 229 -6.01 -2.40 -15.06
CA ARG A 229 -6.90 -2.93 -16.11
C ARG A 229 -7.73 -1.83 -16.79
N ALA A 230 -8.14 -0.82 -16.01
CA ALA A 230 -8.98 0.27 -16.49
C ALA A 230 -8.17 1.42 -17.14
N ALA A 231 -6.83 1.36 -17.11
CA ALA A 231 -5.98 2.39 -17.67
C ALA A 231 -6.26 2.55 -19.19
N PRO A 232 -6.38 3.79 -19.68
CA PRO A 232 -6.79 4.03 -21.06
C PRO A 232 -5.71 3.56 -22.04
N VAL A 233 -6.11 2.77 -23.04
CA VAL A 233 -5.20 2.34 -24.12
C VAL A 233 -5.12 3.42 -25.18
N THR A 234 -3.92 3.94 -25.43
CA THR A 234 -3.69 4.89 -26.51
C THR A 234 -3.59 4.10 -27.82
N VAL A 235 -4.64 4.13 -28.64
CA VAL A 235 -4.53 3.69 -30.03
C VAL A 235 -3.65 4.68 -30.79
N HIS A 236 -2.45 4.25 -31.21
CA HIS A 236 -1.67 5.03 -32.15
C HIS A 236 -2.48 5.17 -33.45
N ALA A 237 -2.76 6.41 -33.84
CA ALA A 237 -3.24 6.75 -35.17
C ALA A 237 -2.12 6.48 -36.18
N GLY A 238 -1.87 5.20 -36.49
CA GLY A 238 -0.74 4.76 -37.31
C GLY A 238 -1.00 3.54 -38.18
N ASP A 239 -2.02 2.73 -37.88
CA ASP A 239 -2.38 1.57 -38.71
C ASP A 239 -3.62 1.88 -39.56
N LYS A 240 -3.39 2.53 -40.71
CA LYS A 240 -4.24 2.46 -41.90
C LYS A 240 -3.38 2.18 -43.12
#